data_AF-A0A536T955-F1
#
_entry.id   AF-A0A536T955-F1
#
_cell.length_a   1.000
_cell.length_b   1.000
_cell.length_c   1.000
_cell.angle_alpha   90.00
_cell.angle_beta   90.00
_cell.angle_gamma   90.00
#
_symmetry.space_group_name_H-M   'P 1'
#
loop_
_entity.id
_entity.type
_entity.pdbx_description
1 polymer ?
#
loop_
_entity_poly.entity_id
_entity_poly.type
_entity_poly.pdbx_seq_one_letter_code
_entity_poly.pdbx_strand_id
1 'polypeptide(L)'
;MAVLPLVMDKTSKWGITRRELSFLTVPDTQACDLLAAEPDRAAAAKAFADELDRRQDEWDVIRLKHLAPGTIAASTLREALVKLGFSTWLQQAPGNPFIPLDSTWAAFYAMRSRSLKKANNLAANRLKKAGNVTIERLGPGTGELADLERFLDCAIGISARSWKTRTGNSLNNAGPESF
;
A
#
# COMPACT_ATOMS: atom_id res chain seq x y z
N MET A 1 13.88 -4.96 18.82
CA MET A 1 13.25 -3.62 18.67
C MET A 1 11.99 -3.77 17.84
N ALA A 2 10.88 -3.15 18.24
CA ALA A 2 9.61 -3.28 17.54
C ALA A 2 8.87 -1.95 17.44
N VAL A 3 8.03 -1.78 16.42
CA VAL A 3 7.27 -0.56 16.13
C VAL A 3 5.85 -0.91 15.71
N LEU A 4 4.87 -0.22 16.28
CA LEU A 4 3.46 -0.28 15.89
C LEU A 4 3.00 1.15 15.57
N PRO A 5 2.97 1.55 14.28
CA PRO A 5 2.84 2.96 13.90
C PRO A 5 1.36 3.40 13.92
N LEU A 6 0.85 3.72 15.12
CA LEU A 6 -0.53 4.16 15.31
C LEU A 6 -0.66 5.68 15.40
N VAL A 7 -1.74 6.18 14.83
CA VAL A 7 -2.26 7.53 15.05
C VAL A 7 -3.65 7.45 15.65
N MET A 8 -4.02 8.46 16.43
CA MET A 8 -5.33 8.58 17.05
C MET A 8 -6.14 9.68 16.37
N ASP A 9 -7.33 9.32 15.88
CA ASP A 9 -8.28 10.26 15.30
C ASP A 9 -9.62 10.24 16.04
N LYS A 10 -10.29 11.40 16.07
CA LYS A 10 -11.68 11.50 16.53
C LYS A 10 -12.60 11.41 15.32
N THR A 11 -13.32 10.30 15.20
CA THR A 11 -14.27 10.08 14.10
C THR A 11 -15.70 10.17 14.62
N SER A 12 -16.57 10.89 13.92
CA SER A 12 -17.99 10.96 14.23
C SER A 12 -18.78 10.27 13.14
N LYS A 13 -19.58 9.26 13.51
CA LYS A 13 -20.48 8.55 12.59
C LYS A 13 -21.80 8.31 13.29
N TRP A 14 -22.91 8.65 12.63
CA TRP A 14 -24.27 8.52 13.19
C TRP A 14 -24.43 9.20 14.56
N GLY A 15 -23.80 10.37 14.77
CA GLY A 15 -23.89 11.13 16.02
C GLY A 15 -23.03 10.58 17.18
N ILE A 16 -22.33 9.47 16.99
CA ILE A 16 -21.41 8.91 18.00
C ILE A 16 -19.99 9.32 17.63
N THR A 17 -19.33 10.04 18.53
CA THR A 17 -17.89 10.35 18.42
C THR A 17 -17.09 9.25 19.09
N ARG A 18 -16.08 8.73 18.40
CA ARG A 18 -15.16 7.72 18.91
C ARG A 18 -13.72 8.09 18.62
N ARG A 19 -12.83 7.75 19.55
CA ARG A 19 -11.38 7.84 19.43
C ARG A 19 -10.87 6.55 18.82
N GLU A 20 -10.42 6.63 17.58
CA GLU A 20 -9.99 5.49 16.78
C GLU A 20 -8.46 5.50 16.67
N LEU A 21 -7.81 4.41 17.11
CA LEU A 21 -6.42 4.14 16.78
C LEU A 21 -6.35 3.43 15.43
N SER A 22 -5.53 3.94 14.51
CA SER A 22 -5.34 3.36 13.18
C SER A 22 -3.88 3.46 12.77
N PHE A 23 -3.47 2.70 11.75
CA PHE A 23 -2.12 2.87 11.19
C PHE A 23 -1.94 4.26 10.60
N LEU A 24 -0.72 4.79 10.69
CA LEU A 24 -0.31 5.92 9.88
C LEU A 24 -0.24 5.48 8.40
N THR A 25 -1.25 5.86 7.61
CA THR A 25 -1.36 5.51 6.18
C THR A 25 -1.48 6.75 5.32
N VAL A 26 -0.97 6.66 4.09
CA VAL A 26 -1.22 7.61 2.99
C VAL A 26 -2.12 6.95 1.95
N PRO A 27 -2.77 7.68 1.03
CA PRO A 27 -3.69 7.08 0.06
C PRO A 27 -3.07 5.95 -0.79
N ASP A 28 -1.76 5.99 -1.01
CA ASP A 28 -1.02 4.95 -1.74
C ASP A 28 -0.58 3.74 -0.87
N THR A 29 -0.91 3.71 0.43
CA THR A 29 -0.54 2.58 1.31
C THR A 29 -1.15 1.26 0.83
N GLN A 30 -0.29 0.33 0.43
CA GLN A 30 -0.70 -1.00 -0.05
C GLN A 30 -0.77 -2.03 1.09
N ALA A 31 0.16 -1.96 2.03
CA ALA A 31 0.27 -2.85 3.17
C ALA A 31 0.84 -2.10 4.39
N CYS A 32 0.41 -2.47 5.59
CA CYS A 32 0.95 -1.97 6.86
C CYS A 32 0.88 -3.07 7.93
N ASP A 33 1.83 -3.08 8.86
CA ASP A 33 1.91 -4.09 9.93
C ASP A 33 2.65 -3.52 11.15
N LEU A 34 2.57 -4.26 12.27
CA LEU A 34 3.56 -4.20 13.34
C LEU A 34 4.91 -4.66 12.79
N LEU A 35 5.97 -3.90 13.04
CA LEU A 35 7.33 -4.24 12.63
C LEU A 35 8.09 -4.81 13.82
N ALA A 36 8.53 -6.06 13.71
CA ALA A 36 9.39 -6.72 14.69
C ALA A 36 10.24 -7.81 14.02
N ALA A 37 11.46 -8.00 14.52
CA ALA A 37 12.27 -9.15 14.14
C ALA A 37 11.54 -10.45 14.50
N GLU A 38 11.70 -11.49 13.69
CA GLU A 38 11.02 -12.78 13.88
C GLU A 38 11.07 -13.35 15.32
N PRO A 39 12.25 -13.44 15.99
CA PRO A 39 12.30 -13.96 17.36
C PRO A 39 11.56 -13.08 18.38
N ASP A 40 11.37 -11.79 18.08
CA ASP A 40 10.75 -10.83 18.99
C ASP A 40 9.24 -10.69 18.78
N ARG A 41 8.66 -11.26 17.70
CA ARG A 41 7.27 -10.98 17.29
C ARG A 41 6.24 -11.23 18.39
N ALA A 42 6.34 -12.36 19.08
CA ALA A 42 5.41 -12.72 20.14
C ALA A 42 5.55 -11.81 21.37
N ALA A 43 6.79 -11.53 21.79
CA ALA A 43 7.06 -10.63 22.91
C ALA A 43 6.62 -9.19 22.59
N ALA A 44 6.89 -8.71 21.38
CA ALA A 44 6.47 -7.40 20.91
C ALA A 44 4.94 -7.28 20.85
N ALA A 45 4.26 -8.26 20.24
CA ALA A 45 2.80 -8.29 20.16
C ALA A 45 2.15 -8.25 21.56
N LYS A 46 2.69 -9.03 22.50
CA LYS A 46 2.24 -8.99 23.90
C LYS A 46 2.47 -7.62 24.52
N ALA A 47 3.67 -7.06 24.40
CA ALA A 47 4.01 -5.76 24.99
C ALA A 47 3.11 -4.63 24.44
N PHE A 48 2.82 -4.63 23.14
CA PHE A 48 1.88 -3.66 22.56
C PHE A 48 0.44 -3.91 23.02
N ALA A 49 0.00 -5.17 23.14
CA ALA A 49 -1.34 -5.47 23.66
C ALA A 49 -1.50 -5.01 25.11
N ASP A 50 -0.51 -5.29 25.98
CA ASP A 50 -0.50 -4.85 27.38
C ASP A 50 -0.53 -3.31 27.47
N GLU A 51 0.23 -2.60 26.62
CA GLU A 51 0.26 -1.13 26.62
C GLU A 51 -1.06 -0.52 26.09
N LEU A 52 -1.68 -1.15 25.09
CA LEU A 52 -2.99 -0.74 24.58
C LEU A 52 -4.08 -0.92 25.65
N ASP A 53 -4.04 -2.02 26.40
CA ASP A 53 -4.94 -2.30 27.53
C ASP A 53 -4.74 -1.29 28.67
N ARG A 54 -3.49 -1.02 29.03
CA ARG A 54 -3.14 -0.03 30.07
C ARG A 54 -3.66 1.37 29.76
N ARG A 55 -3.81 1.71 28.47
CA ARG A 55 -4.32 3.01 27.99
C ARG A 55 -5.72 2.92 27.39
N GLN A 56 -6.50 1.91 27.77
CA GLN A 56 -7.84 1.69 27.20
C GLN A 56 -8.77 2.90 27.38
N ASP A 57 -8.54 3.73 28.39
CA ASP A 57 -9.25 4.98 28.64
C ASP A 57 -8.92 6.10 27.63
N GLU A 58 -7.84 5.99 26.86
CA GLU A 58 -7.43 6.97 25.84
C GLU A 58 -8.11 6.76 24.47
N TRP A 59 -8.62 5.57 24.17
CA TRP A 59 -9.18 5.19 22.87
C TRP A 59 -10.44 4.32 23.01
N ASP A 60 -11.26 4.24 21.96
CA ASP A 60 -12.51 3.46 22.00
C ASP A 60 -12.49 2.27 21.03
N VAL A 61 -11.76 2.38 19.92
CA VAL A 61 -11.61 1.31 18.93
C VAL A 61 -10.23 1.33 18.28
N ILE A 62 -9.70 0.14 17.95
CA ILE A 62 -8.53 -0.02 17.10
C ILE A 62 -8.99 -0.51 15.73
N ARG A 63 -8.67 0.24 14.67
CA ARG A 63 -8.99 -0.10 13.28
C ARG A 63 -7.73 -0.18 12.44
N LEU A 64 -7.22 -1.41 12.28
CA LEU A 64 -6.07 -1.69 11.45
C LEU A 64 -6.51 -2.11 10.04
N LYS A 65 -6.10 -1.35 9.03
CA LYS A 65 -6.36 -1.62 7.60
C LYS A 65 -5.06 -2.00 6.89
N HIS A 66 -5.15 -2.40 5.62
CA HIS A 66 -3.97 -2.77 4.80
C HIS A 66 -3.17 -3.94 5.39
N LEU A 67 -3.84 -4.82 6.12
CA LEU A 67 -3.24 -6.03 6.67
C LEU A 67 -3.18 -7.11 5.57
N ALA A 68 -1.98 -7.47 5.15
CA ALA A 68 -1.81 -8.67 4.34
C ALA A 68 -2.11 -9.93 5.18
N PRO A 69 -2.52 -11.05 4.55
CA PRO A 69 -2.67 -12.31 5.25
C PRO A 69 -1.39 -12.72 5.98
N GLY A 70 -1.50 -13.15 7.25
CA GLY A 70 -0.36 -13.62 8.03
C GLY A 70 0.52 -12.52 8.66
N THR A 71 0.14 -11.25 8.53
CA THR A 71 0.77 -10.13 9.26
C THR A 71 0.74 -10.33 10.77
N ILE A 72 1.72 -9.77 11.48
CA ILE A 72 1.84 -9.89 12.95
C ILE A 72 0.60 -9.27 13.63
N ALA A 73 0.14 -8.13 13.13
CA ALA A 73 -1.06 -7.46 13.61
C ALA A 73 -2.33 -8.30 13.44
N ALA A 74 -2.50 -8.96 12.28
CA ALA A 74 -3.68 -9.81 12.02
C ALA A 74 -3.64 -11.15 12.77
N SER A 75 -2.46 -11.58 13.23
CA SER A 75 -2.24 -12.86 13.91
C SER A 75 -1.90 -12.66 15.38
N THR A 76 -0.60 -12.56 15.72
CA THR A 76 -0.09 -12.60 17.09
C THR A 76 -0.59 -11.45 17.97
N LEU A 77 -0.70 -10.23 17.43
CA LEU A 77 -1.26 -9.09 18.19
C LEU A 77 -2.74 -9.30 18.48
N ARG A 78 -3.51 -9.75 17.47
CA ARG A 78 -4.94 -10.06 17.65
C ARG A 78 -5.13 -11.13 18.72
N GLU A 79 -4.32 -12.19 18.72
CA GLU A 79 -4.36 -13.23 19.73
C GLU A 79 -4.03 -12.70 21.14
N ALA A 80 -3.05 -11.81 21.25
CA ALA A 80 -2.73 -11.16 22.52
C ALA A 80 -3.88 -10.28 23.03
N LEU A 81 -4.52 -9.50 22.16
CA LEU A 81 -5.70 -8.68 22.49
C LEU A 81 -6.89 -9.57 22.92
N VAL A 82 -7.14 -10.67 22.22
CA VAL A 82 -8.22 -11.61 22.62
C VAL A 82 -7.97 -12.19 24.01
N LYS A 83 -6.72 -12.50 24.37
CA LYS A 83 -6.37 -13.00 25.72
C LYS A 83 -6.60 -11.97 26.83
N LEU A 84 -6.53 -10.68 26.50
CA LEU A 84 -6.86 -9.57 27.41
C LEU A 84 -8.37 -9.26 27.43
N GLY A 85 -9.20 -9.98 26.65
CA GLY A 85 -10.64 -9.83 26.65
C GLY A 85 -11.19 -8.88 25.59
N PHE A 86 -10.36 -8.37 24.68
CA PHE A 86 -10.85 -7.50 23.59
C PHE A 86 -11.67 -8.29 22.57
N SER A 87 -12.80 -7.71 22.18
CA SER A 87 -13.58 -8.19 21.03
C SER A 87 -12.85 -7.84 19.73
N THR A 88 -12.55 -8.83 18.90
CA THR A 88 -11.86 -8.61 17.62
C THR A 88 -12.61 -9.25 16.46
N TRP A 89 -12.48 -8.65 15.27
CA TRP A 89 -12.99 -9.21 14.03
C TRP A 89 -12.01 -8.91 12.89
N LEU A 90 -11.93 -9.83 11.93
CA LEU A 90 -11.16 -9.63 10.69
C LEU A 90 -12.14 -9.66 9.51
N GLN A 91 -12.01 -8.66 8.64
CA GLN A 91 -12.80 -8.57 7.42
C GLN A 91 -11.85 -8.56 6.24
N GLN A 92 -12.09 -9.44 5.27
CA GLN A 92 -11.39 -9.41 4.00
C GLN A 92 -11.86 -8.20 3.18
N ALA A 93 -10.91 -7.36 2.78
CA ALA A 93 -11.15 -6.26 1.85
C ALA A 93 -10.69 -6.67 0.43
N PRO A 94 -11.21 -6.02 -0.63
CA PRO A 94 -10.68 -6.18 -1.97
C PRO A 94 -9.17 -5.92 -1.98
N GLY A 95 -8.39 -6.88 -2.46
CA GLY A 95 -6.94 -6.76 -2.53
C GLY A 95 -6.48 -5.92 -3.71
N ASN A 96 -5.28 -5.35 -3.60
CA ASN A 96 -4.61 -4.72 -4.74
C ASN A 96 -4.03 -5.79 -5.66
N PRO A 97 -4.14 -5.65 -6.99
CA PRO A 97 -3.52 -6.59 -7.91
C PRO A 97 -2.00 -6.46 -7.84
N PHE A 98 -1.31 -7.56 -7.53
CA PHE A 98 0.14 -7.63 -7.57
C PHE A 98 0.58 -8.88 -8.33
N ILE A 99 1.83 -8.85 -8.82
CA ILE A 99 2.48 -10.01 -9.44
C ILE A 99 3.60 -10.43 -8.49
N PRO A 100 3.56 -11.65 -7.90
CA PRO A 100 4.66 -12.13 -7.10
C PRO A 100 5.92 -12.26 -7.98
N LEU A 101 7.06 -11.82 -7.45
CA LEU A 101 8.36 -11.87 -8.12
C LEU A 101 9.23 -13.03 -7.60
N ASP A 102 8.57 -14.07 -7.10
CA ASP A 102 9.17 -15.30 -6.59
C ASP A 102 9.68 -16.23 -7.71
N SER A 103 9.45 -15.86 -8.97
CA SER A 103 9.85 -16.63 -10.15
C SER A 103 10.30 -15.73 -11.30
N THR A 104 10.82 -16.35 -12.36
CA THR A 104 11.21 -15.60 -13.56
C THR A 104 9.98 -15.10 -14.34
N TRP A 105 10.13 -14.00 -15.06
CA TRP A 105 9.09 -13.51 -15.97
C TRP A 105 8.61 -14.58 -16.95
N ALA A 106 9.53 -15.40 -17.49
CA ALA A 106 9.20 -16.47 -18.41
C ALA A 106 8.30 -17.53 -17.77
N ALA A 107 8.60 -17.96 -16.53
CA ALA A 107 7.79 -18.91 -15.79
C ALA A 107 6.40 -18.33 -15.47
N PHE A 108 6.35 -17.11 -14.93
CA PHE A 108 5.10 -16.40 -14.67
C PHE A 108 4.22 -16.29 -15.92
N TYR A 109 4.81 -15.86 -17.03
CA TYR A 109 4.11 -15.59 -18.28
C TYR A 109 3.65 -16.88 -18.98
N ALA A 110 4.42 -17.97 -18.87
CA ALA A 110 4.05 -19.28 -19.41
C ALA A 110 2.71 -19.77 -18.82
N MET A 111 2.46 -19.53 -17.54
CA MET A 111 1.24 -19.93 -16.84
C MET A 111 0.02 -19.04 -17.13
N ARG A 112 0.16 -17.93 -17.87
CA ARG A 112 -0.96 -17.02 -18.16
C ARG A 112 -1.88 -17.55 -19.26
N SER A 113 -3.13 -17.09 -19.24
CA SER A 113 -4.17 -17.52 -20.18
C SER A 113 -3.83 -17.15 -21.64
N ARG A 114 -4.37 -17.94 -22.59
CA ARG A 114 -4.25 -17.66 -24.03
C ARG A 114 -4.80 -16.27 -24.40
N SER A 115 -5.87 -15.84 -23.72
CA SER A 115 -6.49 -14.52 -23.94
C SER A 115 -5.53 -13.38 -23.57
N LEU A 116 -4.90 -13.44 -22.39
CA LEU A 116 -3.91 -12.43 -21.97
C LEU A 116 -2.73 -12.37 -22.96
N LYS A 117 -2.20 -13.54 -23.35
CA LYS A 117 -1.09 -13.62 -24.31
C LYS A 117 -1.48 -13.01 -25.66
N LYS A 118 -2.69 -13.25 -26.15
CA LYS A 118 -3.22 -12.64 -27.38
C LYS A 118 -3.32 -11.12 -27.26
N ALA A 119 -3.84 -10.60 -26.14
CA ALA A 119 -3.95 -9.16 -25.91
C ALA A 119 -2.57 -8.48 -25.90
N ASN A 120 -1.59 -9.07 -25.21
CA ASN A 120 -0.22 -8.56 -25.18
C ASN A 120 0.44 -8.58 -26.57
N ASN A 121 0.25 -9.66 -27.34
CA ASN A 121 0.76 -9.75 -28.71
C ASN A 121 0.12 -8.67 -29.62
N LEU A 122 -1.18 -8.39 -29.44
CA LEU A 122 -1.85 -7.33 -30.18
C LEU A 122 -1.27 -5.95 -29.83
N ALA A 123 -1.00 -5.68 -28.55
CA ALA A 123 -0.36 -4.45 -28.11
C ALA A 123 1.07 -4.32 -28.69
N ALA A 124 1.87 -5.39 -28.62
CA ALA A 124 3.21 -5.41 -29.21
C ALA A 124 3.20 -5.15 -30.72
N ASN A 125 2.25 -5.74 -31.45
CA ASN A 125 2.09 -5.50 -32.88
C ASN A 125 1.67 -4.07 -33.20
N ARG A 126 0.84 -3.45 -32.37
CA ARG A 126 0.48 -2.03 -32.51
C ARG A 126 1.69 -1.13 -32.30
N LEU A 127 2.50 -1.40 -31.27
CA LEU A 127 3.75 -0.66 -31.02
C LEU A 127 4.71 -0.78 -32.19
N LYS A 128 4.91 -1.99 -32.74
CA LYS A 128 5.73 -2.20 -33.94
C LYS A 128 5.28 -1.37 -35.14
N LYS A 129 3.95 -1.21 -35.33
CA LYS A 129 3.39 -0.37 -36.40
C LYS A 129 3.57 1.12 -36.16
N ALA A 130 3.66 1.55 -34.90
CA ALA A 130 3.87 2.95 -34.53
C ALA A 130 5.32 3.42 -34.72
N GLY A 131 6.26 2.49 -34.99
CA GLY A 131 7.66 2.78 -35.23
C GLY A 131 8.58 2.19 -34.15
N ASN A 132 9.79 2.73 -34.03
CA ASN A 132 10.75 2.30 -33.02
C ASN A 132 10.37 2.89 -31.66
N VAL A 133 9.78 2.07 -30.79
CA VAL A 133 9.42 2.45 -29.42
C VAL A 133 10.49 1.93 -28.46
N THR A 134 11.19 2.85 -27.80
CA THR A 134 12.20 2.56 -26.77
C THR A 134 11.67 2.91 -25.38
N ILE A 135 12.26 2.30 -24.36
CA ILE A 135 12.01 2.63 -22.96
C ILE A 135 13.32 3.14 -22.38
N GLU A 136 13.32 4.39 -21.94
CA GLU A 136 14.43 4.98 -21.20
C GLU A 136 14.15 4.88 -19.70
N ARG A 137 15.18 4.63 -18.89
CA ARG A 137 15.08 4.54 -17.44
C ARG A 137 16.16 5.39 -16.80
N LEU A 138 15.74 6.35 -15.98
CA LEU A 138 16.60 7.10 -15.07
C LEU A 138 16.52 6.45 -13.68
N GLY A 139 17.65 5.94 -13.18
CA GLY A 139 17.75 5.33 -11.85
C GLY A 139 18.39 6.29 -10.83
N PRO A 140 18.28 5.99 -9.52
CA PRO A 140 19.00 6.75 -8.49
C PRO A 140 20.51 6.77 -8.75
N GLY A 141 21.13 7.94 -8.66
CA GLY A 141 22.57 8.11 -8.89
C GLY A 141 23.04 7.93 -10.34
N THR A 142 22.11 7.96 -11.30
CA THR A 142 22.43 7.90 -12.74
C THR A 142 21.96 9.16 -13.45
N GLY A 143 22.67 9.56 -14.51
CA GLY A 143 22.35 10.75 -15.30
C GLY A 143 22.73 12.07 -14.63
N GLU A 144 22.46 13.17 -15.34
CA GLU A 144 22.70 14.54 -14.87
C GLU A 144 21.38 15.21 -14.45
N LEU A 145 21.47 16.37 -13.78
CA LEU A 145 20.28 17.12 -13.36
C LEU A 145 19.34 17.44 -14.54
N ALA A 146 19.91 17.76 -15.71
CA ALA A 146 19.14 18.02 -16.93
C ALA A 146 18.37 16.79 -17.45
N ASP A 147 18.85 15.57 -17.17
CA ASP A 147 18.10 14.35 -17.50
C ASP A 147 16.89 14.21 -16.58
N LEU A 148 17.04 14.51 -15.28
CA LEU A 148 15.94 14.50 -14.34
C LEU A 148 14.85 15.50 -14.74
N GLU A 149 15.22 16.74 -15.06
CA GLU A 149 14.28 17.77 -15.51
C GLU A 149 13.50 17.33 -16.74
N ARG A 150 14.20 16.81 -17.77
CA ARG A 150 13.57 16.28 -18.99
C ARG A 150 12.58 15.15 -18.69
N PHE A 151 12.94 14.21 -17.82
CA PHE A 151 12.07 13.10 -17.44
C PHE A 151 10.84 13.57 -16.66
N LEU A 152 11.01 14.53 -15.76
CA LEU A 152 9.91 15.13 -15.00
C LEU A 152 8.94 15.87 -15.93
N ASP A 153 9.45 16.71 -16.84
CA ASP A 153 8.62 17.43 -17.82
C ASP A 153 7.84 16.46 -18.70
N CYS A 154 8.48 15.38 -19.16
CA CYS A 154 7.82 14.33 -19.92
C CYS A 154 6.71 13.64 -19.12
N ALA A 155 6.99 13.25 -17.87
CA ALA A 155 6.02 12.59 -16.99
C ALA A 155 4.82 13.50 -16.66
N ILE A 156 5.07 14.77 -16.36
CA ILE A 156 4.05 15.80 -16.12
C ILE A 156 3.21 15.99 -17.39
N GLY A 157 3.86 16.15 -18.55
CA GLY A 157 3.18 16.33 -19.84
C GLY A 157 2.34 15.12 -20.24
N ILE A 158 2.74 13.89 -19.92
CA ILE A 158 1.91 12.69 -20.09
C ILE A 158 0.74 12.72 -19.11
N SER A 159 0.98 13.03 -17.83
CA SER A 159 -0.07 13.07 -16.81
C SER A 159 -1.14 14.13 -17.10
N ALA A 160 -0.77 15.30 -17.62
CA ALA A 160 -1.69 16.37 -17.97
C ALA A 160 -2.62 16.01 -19.14
N ARG A 161 -2.22 15.06 -19.98
CA ARG A 161 -3.03 14.54 -21.11
C ARG A 161 -3.78 13.25 -20.76
N SER A 162 -3.70 12.82 -19.49
CA SER A 162 -4.30 11.59 -18.99
C SER A 162 -5.73 11.80 -18.51
N TRP A 163 -6.48 10.70 -18.43
CA TRP A 163 -7.79 10.64 -17.77
C TRP A 163 -7.73 11.08 -16.29
N LYS A 164 -6.55 11.08 -15.68
CA LYS A 164 -6.29 11.54 -14.30
C LYS A 164 -6.58 13.02 -14.06
N THR A 165 -6.63 13.84 -15.11
CA THR A 165 -7.08 15.24 -15.00
C THR A 165 -8.51 15.35 -14.48
N ARG A 166 -9.37 14.38 -14.82
CA ARG A 166 -10.77 14.34 -14.37
C ARG A 166 -10.93 13.93 -12.90
N THR A 167 -9.90 13.33 -12.29
CA THR A 167 -9.95 12.84 -10.90
C THR A 167 -9.12 13.69 -9.94
N GLY A 168 -8.50 14.79 -10.39
CA GLY A 168 -7.66 15.64 -9.55
C GLY A 168 -6.25 15.11 -9.28
N ASN A 169 -5.96 13.85 -9.64
CA ASN A 169 -4.69 13.15 -9.34
C ASN A 169 -3.67 13.28 -10.47
N SER A 170 -3.69 14.39 -11.21
CA SER A 170 -2.71 14.64 -12.27
C SER A 170 -1.48 15.35 -11.68
N LEU A 171 -0.29 14.93 -12.10
CA LEU A 171 0.99 15.43 -11.57
C LEU A 171 1.24 16.92 -11.85
N ASN A 172 0.40 17.56 -12.68
CA ASN A 172 0.45 18.99 -12.96
C ASN A 172 -0.41 19.85 -11.99
N ASN A 173 -1.09 19.23 -11.02
CA ASN A 173 -1.82 19.94 -9.98
C ASN A 173 -1.01 19.86 -8.67
N ALA A 174 -0.40 20.97 -8.27
CA ALA A 174 0.24 21.08 -6.96
C ALA A 174 -0.81 21.48 -5.92
N GLY A 175 -1.47 20.50 -5.28
CA GLY A 175 -2.43 20.73 -4.21
C GLY A 175 -2.26 19.77 -3.02
N PRO A 176 -2.62 20.15 -1.78
CA PRO A 176 -2.48 19.29 -0.60
C PRO A 176 -3.38 18.05 -0.61
N GLU A 177 -4.35 17.98 -1.53
CA GLU A 177 -5.30 16.88 -1.73
C GLU A 177 -4.87 15.92 -2.86
N SER A 178 -3.72 16.15 -3.48
CA SER A 178 -3.24 15.36 -4.60
C SER A 178 -2.01 14.55 -4.20
N PHE A 179 -2.10 13.75 -3.13
CA PHE A 179 -1.45 12.44 -2.94
C PHE A 179 -2.04 11.71 -1.74
#